data_AF-A0ABD5K2J1-F1
#
_entry.id   AF-A0ABD5K2J1-F1
#
_cell.length_a   1.000
_cell.length_b   1.000
_cell.length_c   1.000
_cell.angle_alpha   90.00
_cell.angle_beta   90.00
_cell.angle_gamma   90.00
#
_symmetry.space_group_name_H-M   'P 1'
#
loop_
_entity.id
_entity.type
_entity.pdbx_description
1 polymer ?
#
loop_
_entity_poly.entity_id
_entity_poly.type
_entity_poly.pdbx_seq_one_letter_code
_entity_poly.pdbx_strand_id
1 'polypeptide(L)'
;MRISKIKPLIFILICLFALNGCSKDIENIENQFTLDDVMRELESQELDLVSFGITGYPLKLNDVVPEVYSVEVPVEEEPYSPEFIHFYIFNSEKDRINGTKEFNKHMESAQFTTFPFLYEKGNVLVVYWSKTKDDPLFTKPIETALEQLK
;
A
#
# COMPACT_ATOMS: atom_id res chain seq x y z
N MET A 1 38.43 -38.11 46.65
CA MET A 1 37.37 -37.53 45.79
C MET A 1 37.63 -36.03 45.68
N ARG A 2 38.16 -35.55 44.53
CA ARG A 2 38.51 -34.13 44.32
C ARG A 2 37.28 -33.38 43.83
N ILE A 3 36.74 -32.49 44.65
CA ILE A 3 35.68 -31.58 44.25
C ILE A 3 36.36 -30.35 43.63
N SER A 4 36.27 -30.21 42.31
CA SER A 4 36.83 -29.08 41.56
C SER A 4 36.07 -27.81 41.93
N LYS A 5 36.77 -26.79 42.45
CA LYS A 5 36.23 -25.45 42.70
C LYS A 5 36.15 -24.70 41.36
N ILE A 6 35.06 -24.89 40.63
CA ILE A 6 34.76 -24.07 39.45
C ILE A 6 34.54 -22.64 39.93
N LYS A 7 35.40 -21.72 39.48
CA LYS A 7 35.36 -20.31 39.87
C LYS A 7 34.08 -19.66 39.31
N PRO A 8 33.25 -18.98 40.13
CA PRO A 8 32.00 -18.35 39.68
C PRO A 8 32.23 -17.20 38.67
N LEU A 9 33.48 -16.77 38.48
CA LEU A 9 33.87 -15.70 37.56
C LEU A 9 33.67 -16.08 36.07
N ILE A 10 33.75 -17.38 35.74
CA ILE A 10 33.65 -17.84 34.33
C ILE A 10 32.20 -17.72 33.81
N PHE A 11 31.21 -17.86 34.70
CA PHE A 11 29.80 -17.81 34.31
C PHE A 11 29.34 -16.38 33.95
N ILE A 12 29.93 -15.37 34.61
CA ILE A 12 29.62 -13.94 34.33
C ILE A 12 30.17 -13.51 32.97
N LEU A 13 31.30 -14.09 32.53
CA LEU A 13 31.92 -13.73 31.25
C LEU A 13 31.10 -14.22 30.05
N ILE A 14 30.37 -15.34 30.17
CA ILE A 14 29.50 -15.87 29.12
C ILE A 14 28.26 -14.99 28.91
N CYS A 15 27.72 -14.39 29.98
CA CYS A 15 26.58 -13.48 29.86
C CYS A 15 26.93 -12.16 29.16
N LEU A 16 28.18 -11.72 29.23
CA LEU A 16 28.64 -10.48 28.57
C LEU A 16 28.77 -10.62 27.04
N PHE A 17 28.94 -11.83 26.52
CA PHE A 17 28.92 -12.07 25.07
C PHE A 17 27.50 -12.19 24.49
N ALA A 18 26.49 -12.49 25.32
CA ALA A 18 25.09 -12.55 24.89
C ALA A 18 24.43 -11.16 24.71
N LEU A 19 25.06 -10.09 25.23
CA LEU A 19 24.55 -8.71 25.16
C LEU A 19 25.10 -7.90 23.98
N ASN A 20 26.02 -8.45 23.18
CA ASN A 20 26.47 -7.84 21.92
C ASN A 20 25.68 -8.34 20.71
N GLY A 21 24.43 -8.75 20.91
CA GLY A 21 23.43 -8.63 19.87
C GLY A 21 23.17 -7.13 19.67
N CYS A 22 24.08 -6.45 18.96
CA CYS A 22 23.68 -5.26 18.24
C CYS A 22 22.46 -5.68 17.42
N SER A 23 21.27 -5.25 17.85
CA SER A 23 20.21 -4.99 16.89
C SER A 23 20.84 -3.98 15.95
N LYS A 24 21.48 -4.47 14.89
CA LYS A 24 21.36 -3.78 13.62
C LYS A 24 19.86 -3.76 13.46
N ASP A 25 19.28 -2.62 13.78
CA ASP A 25 18.07 -2.19 13.13
C ASP A 25 18.42 -2.32 11.66
N ILE A 26 18.13 -3.51 11.12
CA ILE A 26 17.93 -3.69 9.71
C ILE A 26 16.74 -2.76 9.55
N GLU A 27 17.02 -1.52 9.14
CA GLU A 27 16.09 -0.79 8.31
C GLU A 27 15.71 -1.82 7.25
N ASN A 28 14.62 -2.53 7.50
CA ASN A 28 13.83 -3.09 6.43
C ASN A 28 13.60 -1.84 5.60
N ILE A 29 14.35 -1.72 4.51
CA ILE A 29 14.01 -0.82 3.45
C ILE A 29 12.68 -1.40 2.96
N GLU A 30 11.60 -1.06 3.67
CA GLU A 30 10.25 -1.22 3.17
C GLU A 30 10.30 -0.52 1.82
N ASN A 31 9.97 -1.22 0.75
CA ASN A 31 9.97 -0.63 -0.57
C ASN A 31 8.98 0.55 -0.53
N GLN A 32 9.54 1.76 -0.45
CA GLN A 32 8.82 3.01 -0.47
C GLN A 32 8.73 3.45 -1.92
N PHE A 33 7.54 3.30 -2.48
CA PHE A 33 7.21 3.74 -3.82
C PHE A 33 6.64 5.16 -3.76
N THR A 34 6.95 5.93 -4.80
CA THR A 34 6.34 7.23 -5.04
C THR A 34 5.10 7.09 -5.92
N LEU A 35 4.29 8.14 -6.05
CA LEU A 35 3.20 8.15 -7.05
C LEU A 35 3.77 7.94 -8.46
N ASP A 36 4.88 8.59 -8.80
CA ASP A 36 5.50 8.50 -10.12
C ASP A 36 5.94 7.06 -10.46
N ASP A 37 6.42 6.30 -9.47
CA ASP A 37 6.75 4.89 -9.67
C ASP A 37 5.50 4.07 -10.03
N VAL A 38 4.40 4.30 -9.31
CA VAL A 38 3.12 3.62 -9.56
C VAL A 38 2.55 3.99 -10.93
N MET A 39 2.56 5.28 -11.27
CA MET A 39 2.06 5.78 -12.55
C MET A 39 2.85 5.21 -13.73
N ARG A 40 4.18 5.18 -13.64
CA ARG A 40 5.04 4.60 -14.68
C ARG A 40 4.70 3.13 -14.96
N GLU A 41 4.49 2.33 -13.91
CA GLU A 41 4.16 0.91 -14.11
C GLU A 41 2.74 0.75 -14.68
N LEU A 42 1.77 1.60 -14.30
CA LEU A 42 0.42 1.57 -14.88
C LEU A 42 0.41 1.97 -16.37
N GLU A 43 1.14 3.02 -16.74
CA GLU A 43 1.32 3.44 -18.13
C GLU A 43 1.94 2.31 -18.99
N SER A 44 2.87 1.53 -18.41
CA SER A 44 3.46 0.36 -19.09
C SER A 44 2.45 -0.75 -19.41
N GLN A 45 1.30 -0.75 -18.74
CA GLN A 45 0.19 -1.68 -18.95
C GLN A 45 -0.91 -1.10 -19.86
N GLU A 46 -0.59 -0.04 -20.62
CA GLU A 46 -1.52 0.67 -21.52
C GLU A 46 -2.74 1.24 -20.78
N LEU A 47 -2.57 1.56 -19.50
CA LEU A 47 -3.61 2.22 -18.69
C LEU A 47 -3.38 3.74 -18.70
N ASP A 48 -4.02 4.42 -19.64
CA ASP A 48 -3.97 5.88 -19.74
C ASP A 48 -4.88 6.51 -18.67
N LEU A 49 -4.25 7.23 -17.75
CA LEU A 49 -4.90 7.86 -16.61
C LEU A 49 -4.83 9.38 -16.73
N VAL A 50 -5.97 10.04 -16.55
CA VAL A 50 -6.05 11.50 -16.55
C VAL A 50 -6.24 11.98 -15.12
N SER A 51 -5.37 12.88 -14.68
CA SER A 51 -5.52 13.50 -13.36
C SER A 51 -6.85 14.24 -13.28
N PHE A 52 -7.69 13.84 -12.33
CA PHE A 52 -9.00 14.44 -12.11
C PHE A 52 -8.94 15.56 -11.04
N GLY A 53 -7.85 15.60 -10.28
CA GLY A 53 -7.68 16.48 -9.13
C GLY A 53 -8.58 16.09 -7.96
N ILE A 54 -8.49 16.87 -6.87
CA ILE A 54 -9.32 16.65 -5.68
C ILE A 54 -10.72 17.21 -5.95
N THR A 55 -11.71 16.34 -6.13
CA THR A 55 -13.13 16.74 -6.16
C THR A 55 -13.83 16.45 -4.84
N GLY A 56 -14.54 17.44 -4.30
CA GLY A 56 -15.29 17.30 -3.04
C GLY A 56 -14.38 17.17 -1.81
N TYR A 57 -14.70 16.21 -0.93
CA TYR A 57 -13.92 15.89 0.26
C TYR A 57 -13.44 14.43 0.15
N PRO A 58 -12.22 14.21 -0.36
CA PRO A 58 -11.72 12.84 -0.55
C PRO A 58 -11.59 12.17 0.82
N LEU A 59 -11.89 10.88 0.87
CA LEU A 59 -11.70 10.07 2.06
C LEU A 59 -10.21 10.07 2.40
N LYS A 60 -9.84 10.64 3.54
CA LYS A 60 -8.47 10.57 4.05
C LYS A 60 -8.28 9.26 4.79
N LEU A 61 -7.11 8.67 4.68
CA LEU A 61 -6.74 7.43 5.37
C LEU A 61 -5.40 7.65 6.04
N ASN A 62 -5.33 7.48 7.37
CA ASN A 62 -4.13 7.74 8.16
C ASN A 62 -3.48 9.09 7.80
N ASP A 63 -4.30 10.15 7.74
CA ASP A 63 -3.97 11.52 7.32
C ASP A 63 -3.48 11.71 5.87
N VAL A 64 -3.41 10.64 5.07
CA VAL A 64 -3.09 10.71 3.63
C VAL A 64 -4.32 11.07 2.82
N VAL A 65 -4.19 12.08 1.96
CA VAL A 65 -5.18 12.46 0.96
C VAL A 65 -4.86 11.69 -0.33
N PRO A 66 -5.84 11.07 -0.99
CA PRO A 66 -5.58 10.36 -2.23
C PRO A 66 -5.35 11.34 -3.38
N GLU A 67 -4.48 10.91 -4.30
CA GLU A 67 -4.42 11.46 -5.65
C GLU A 67 -5.43 10.73 -6.52
N VAL A 68 -6.28 11.47 -7.24
CA VAL A 68 -7.44 10.92 -7.94
C VAL A 68 -7.27 11.06 -9.45
N TYR A 69 -7.41 9.94 -10.14
CA TYR A 69 -7.34 9.85 -11.59
C TYR A 69 -8.61 9.21 -12.13
N SER A 70 -9.09 9.70 -13.27
CA SER A 70 -10.08 9.01 -14.07
C SER A 70 -9.39 8.11 -15.07
N VAL A 71 -9.93 6.91 -15.31
CA VAL A 71 -9.48 6.10 -16.43
C VAL A 71 -10.02 6.72 -17.72
N GLU A 72 -9.15 6.95 -18.71
CA GLU A 72 -9.56 7.54 -19.97
C GLU A 72 -10.47 6.56 -20.72
N VAL A 73 -11.75 6.90 -20.82
CA VAL A 73 -12.70 6.21 -21.71
C VAL A 73 -12.95 7.14 -22.89
N PRO A 74 -12.85 6.66 -24.14
CA PRO A 74 -13.16 7.47 -25.32
C PRO A 74 -14.48 8.23 -25.15
N VAL A 75 -14.44 9.54 -25.37
CA VAL A 75 -15.52 10.52 -25.13
C VAL A 75 -16.84 10.15 -25.83
N GLU A 76 -16.78 9.26 -26.82
CA GLU A 76 -17.91 8.80 -27.61
C GLU A 76 -18.78 7.74 -26.91
N GLU A 77 -18.30 7.08 -25.84
CA GLU A 77 -19.02 5.95 -25.23
C GLU A 77 -19.82 6.30 -23.97
N GLU A 78 -19.32 7.05 -22.97
CA GLU A 78 -20.15 7.45 -21.81
C GLU A 78 -19.63 8.69 -21.05
N PRO A 79 -20.21 9.88 -21.21
CA PRO A 79 -19.79 11.08 -20.48
C PRO A 79 -20.25 11.15 -19.00
N TYR A 80 -20.99 10.16 -18.48
CA TYR A 80 -21.76 10.33 -17.23
C TYR A 80 -21.30 9.50 -16.03
N SER A 81 -20.28 8.65 -16.17
CA SER A 81 -19.73 7.92 -15.02
C SER A 81 -18.29 7.49 -15.31
N PRO A 82 -17.29 8.38 -15.17
CA PRO A 82 -15.90 7.93 -15.20
C PRO A 82 -15.64 6.96 -14.04
N GLU A 83 -14.90 5.88 -14.31
CA GLU A 83 -14.32 5.07 -13.25
C GLU A 83 -13.06 5.76 -12.71
N PHE A 84 -12.86 5.67 -11.41
CA PHE A 84 -11.80 6.41 -10.73
C PHE A 84 -10.81 5.48 -10.07
N ILE A 85 -9.56 5.90 -10.05
CA ILE A 85 -8.50 5.28 -9.28
C ILE A 85 -7.99 6.30 -8.26
N HIS A 86 -8.02 5.91 -6.99
CA HIS A 86 -7.47 6.70 -5.90
C HIS A 86 -6.13 6.08 -5.47
N PHE A 87 -5.08 6.88 -5.49
CA PHE A 87 -3.75 6.49 -5.04
C PHE A 87 -3.47 7.07 -3.67
N TYR A 88 -3.22 6.21 -2.70
CA TYR A 88 -2.72 6.60 -1.38
C TYR A 88 -1.27 6.14 -1.27
N ILE A 89 -0.36 7.10 -1.19
CA ILE A 89 1.07 6.86 -0.98
C ILE A 89 1.38 7.19 0.48
N PHE A 90 1.60 6.15 1.29
CA PHE A 90 1.87 6.29 2.71
C PHE A 90 3.37 6.43 2.98
N ASN A 91 3.73 6.83 4.21
CA ASN A 91 5.14 6.89 4.62
C ASN A 91 5.74 5.49 4.85
N SER A 92 4.92 4.47 5.05
CA SER A 92 5.37 3.10 5.34
C SER A 92 4.31 2.07 4.95
N GLU A 93 4.71 0.81 4.83
CA GLU A 93 3.76 -0.31 4.68
C GLU A 93 2.86 -0.43 5.91
N LYS A 94 3.42 -0.19 7.11
CA LYS A 94 2.63 -0.17 8.35
C LYS A 94 1.51 0.88 8.31
N ASP A 95 1.81 2.06 7.79
CA ASP A 95 0.83 3.14 7.62
C ASP A 95 -0.24 2.77 6.60
N ARG A 96 0.15 2.14 5.47
CA ARG A 96 -0.79 1.58 4.50
C ARG A 96 -1.72 0.56 5.14
N ILE A 97 -1.20 -0.38 5.93
CA ILE A 97 -2.01 -1.40 6.62
C ILE A 97 -3.05 -0.74 7.54
N ASN A 98 -2.69 0.34 8.23
CA ASN A 98 -3.63 1.09 9.05
C ASN A 98 -4.66 1.83 8.19
N GLY A 99 -4.22 2.46 7.09
CA GLY A 99 -5.10 3.11 6.12
C GLY A 99 -6.12 2.16 5.49
N THR A 100 -5.72 0.94 5.09
CA THR A 100 -6.62 -0.11 4.60
C THR A 100 -7.69 -0.47 5.64
N LYS A 101 -7.31 -0.61 6.92
CA LYS A 101 -8.26 -0.91 7.99
C LYS A 101 -9.28 0.22 8.18
N GLU A 102 -8.81 1.46 8.14
CA GLU A 102 -9.67 2.64 8.19
C GLU A 102 -10.63 2.67 7.01
N PHE A 103 -10.13 2.43 5.78
CA PHE A 103 -10.95 2.33 4.58
C PHE A 103 -12.06 1.30 4.76
N ASN A 104 -11.72 0.06 5.09
CA ASN A 104 -12.69 -1.03 5.25
C ASN A 104 -13.77 -0.66 6.28
N LYS A 105 -13.38 -0.05 7.41
CA LYS A 105 -14.32 0.43 8.43
C LYS A 105 -15.27 1.50 7.89
N HIS A 106 -14.78 2.44 7.07
CA HIS A 106 -15.64 3.41 6.39
C HIS A 106 -16.60 2.73 5.42
N MET A 107 -16.17 1.64 4.78
CA MET A 107 -16.99 0.95 3.78
C MET A 107 -18.09 0.07 4.36
N GLU A 108 -17.96 -0.43 5.60
CA GLU A 108 -18.94 -1.31 6.25
C GLU A 108 -20.38 -0.74 6.24
N SER A 109 -20.52 0.58 6.36
CA SER A 109 -21.82 1.26 6.42
C SER A 109 -22.17 2.07 5.17
N ALA A 110 -21.30 2.08 4.16
CA ALA A 110 -21.48 2.94 3.00
C ALA A 110 -22.40 2.28 1.95
N GLN A 111 -23.27 3.09 1.35
CA GLN A 111 -24.07 2.70 0.20
C GLN A 111 -23.34 3.14 -1.06
N PHE A 112 -22.98 2.17 -1.90
CA PHE A 112 -22.14 2.41 -3.06
C PHE A 112 -22.93 2.38 -4.36
N THR A 113 -22.68 3.37 -5.21
CA THR A 113 -23.05 3.34 -6.65
C THR A 113 -21.89 2.82 -7.52
N THR A 114 -20.69 2.68 -6.94
CA THR A 114 -19.45 2.17 -7.55
C THR A 114 -18.73 1.25 -6.58
N PHE A 115 -18.16 0.16 -7.05
CA PHE A 115 -17.59 -0.89 -6.21
C PHE A 115 -16.08 -0.71 -6.04
N PRO A 116 -15.56 -0.57 -4.80
CA PRO A 116 -14.13 -0.43 -4.57
C PRO A 116 -13.40 -1.77 -4.65
N PHE A 117 -12.28 -1.79 -5.36
CA PHE A 117 -11.30 -2.88 -5.40
C PHE A 117 -9.96 -2.36 -4.88
N LEU A 118 -9.38 -3.07 -3.92
CA LEU A 118 -8.17 -2.65 -3.23
C LEU A 118 -6.99 -3.46 -3.73
N TYR A 119 -5.92 -2.76 -4.08
CA TYR A 119 -4.65 -3.36 -4.46
C TYR A 119 -3.53 -2.73 -3.64
N GLU A 120 -2.64 -3.57 -3.12
CA GLU A 120 -1.71 -3.20 -2.04
C GLU A 120 -0.29 -3.67 -2.35
N LYS A 121 0.70 -2.77 -2.22
CA LYS A 121 2.12 -3.09 -2.39
C LYS A 121 3.00 -2.12 -1.61
N GLY A 122 3.84 -2.62 -0.70
CA GLY A 122 4.70 -1.77 0.13
C GLY A 122 3.89 -0.68 0.86
N ASN A 123 4.25 0.58 0.65
CA ASN A 123 3.57 1.76 1.16
C ASN A 123 2.39 2.26 0.29
N VAL A 124 1.97 1.54 -0.74
CA VAL A 124 0.93 1.97 -1.70
C VAL A 124 -0.39 1.23 -1.48
N LEU A 125 -1.49 1.98 -1.41
CA LEU A 125 -2.85 1.48 -1.60
C LEU A 125 -3.46 2.11 -2.84
N VAL A 126 -3.90 1.28 -3.77
CA VAL A 126 -4.71 1.66 -4.93
C VAL A 126 -6.16 1.27 -4.64
N VAL A 127 -7.08 2.22 -4.75
CA VAL A 127 -8.52 1.94 -4.69
C VAL A 127 -9.13 2.25 -6.06
N TYR A 128 -9.51 1.19 -6.77
CA TYR A 128 -10.21 1.29 -8.05
C TYR A 128 -11.73 1.25 -7.81
N TRP A 129 -12.41 2.31 -8.19
CA TRP A 129 -13.86 2.46 -8.12
C TRP A 129 -14.49 2.06 -9.45
N SER A 130 -14.84 0.78 -9.57
CA SER A 130 -15.45 0.19 -10.75
C SER A 130 -16.97 0.41 -10.78
N LYS A 131 -17.56 0.45 -11.97
CA LYS A 131 -19.02 0.39 -12.15
C LYS A 131 -19.58 -1.00 -11.90
N THR A 132 -18.77 -2.04 -12.08
CA THR A 132 -19.18 -3.44 -12.00
C THR A 132 -18.52 -4.13 -10.82
N LYS A 133 -19.29 -5.01 -10.15
CA LYS A 133 -18.79 -5.78 -9.01
C LYS A 133 -18.07 -7.07 -9.41
N ASP A 134 -18.56 -7.73 -10.45
CA ASP A 134 -18.17 -9.12 -10.72
C ASP A 134 -16.99 -9.22 -11.72
N ASP A 135 -16.80 -8.22 -12.57
CA ASP A 135 -15.74 -8.20 -13.60
C ASP A 135 -15.24 -6.76 -13.82
N PRO A 136 -14.35 -6.26 -12.95
CA PRO A 136 -13.81 -4.90 -13.03
C PRO A 136 -12.74 -4.83 -14.12
N LEU A 137 -12.92 -3.94 -15.10
CA LEU A 137 -12.13 -3.90 -16.34
C LEU A 137 -10.61 -3.83 -16.10
N PHE A 138 -10.18 -3.01 -15.14
CA PHE A 138 -8.77 -2.70 -14.93
C PHE A 138 -8.09 -3.55 -13.86
N THR A 139 -8.71 -4.65 -13.43
CA THR A 139 -8.14 -5.54 -12.40
C THR A 139 -6.74 -6.03 -12.78
N LYS A 140 -6.60 -6.69 -13.94
CA LYS A 140 -5.33 -7.29 -14.37
C LYS A 140 -4.23 -6.24 -14.65
N PRO A 141 -4.51 -5.14 -15.37
CA PRO A 141 -3.52 -4.07 -15.54
C PRO A 141 -2.98 -3.54 -14.20
N ILE A 142 -3.87 -3.28 -13.22
CA ILE A 142 -3.45 -2.75 -11.91
C ILE A 142 -2.61 -3.78 -11.14
N GLU A 143 -3.05 -5.04 -11.07
CA GLU A 143 -2.29 -6.10 -10.40
C GLU A 143 -0.90 -6.25 -11.02
N THR A 144 -0.83 -6.30 -12.36
CA THR A 144 0.42 -6.48 -13.09
C THR A 144 1.38 -5.31 -12.87
N ALA A 145 0.87 -4.07 -12.88
CA ALA A 145 1.67 -2.88 -12.61
C ALA A 145 2.27 -2.91 -11.19
N LEU A 146 1.47 -3.25 -10.17
CA LEU A 146 1.97 -3.32 -8.80
C LEU A 146 2.94 -4.48 -8.54
N GLU A 147 2.84 -5.57 -9.31
CA GLU A 147 3.83 -6.64 -9.28
C GLU A 147 5.19 -6.21 -9.84
N GLN A 148 5.20 -5.29 -10.82
CA GLN A 148 6.41 -4.79 -11.47
C GLN A 148 7.16 -3.70 -10.69
N LEU A 149 6.52 -3.11 -9.68
CA LEU A 149 7.16 -2.18 -8.74
C LEU A 149 8.37 -2.83 -8.04
N LYS A 150 9.54 -2.19 -8.21
CA LYS A 150 10.86 -2.66 -7.74
C LYS A 150 11.57 -1.60 -6.92
#